data_AF-A0A060BQ07-F1
#
_entry.id   AF-A0A060BQ07-F1
#
_cell.length_a   1.000
_cell.length_b   1.000
_cell.length_c   1.000
_cell.angle_alpha   90.00
_cell.angle_beta   90.00
_cell.angle_gamma   90.00
#
_symmetry.space_group_name_H-M   'P 1'
#
loop_
_entity.id
_entity.type
_entity.pdbx_description
1 polymer ?
#
loop_
_entity_poly.entity_id
_entity_poly.type
_entity_poly.pdbx_seq_one_letter_code
_entity_poly.pdbx_strand_id
1 'polypeptide(L)'
;MLRDRLQQHISDVADYLAQWGEYGDDNPIVAFDVVNEVVNDGASPSTGGLRDSRWYQVLGDEYIADAFAYADAAFNHGDHTAAGAERPVALFINDYNTEQSGKRARYLALIDSLLADGVPLDGIGHQFHLNLSTPVSALEDALTDASGRGLVQAVTEFD
;
A
#
# COMPACT_ATOMS: atom_id res chain seq x y z
N MET A 1 -18.53 -8.76 11.63
CA MET A 1 -18.62 -8.86 10.15
C MET A 1 -17.20 -8.87 9.57
N LEU A 2 -16.98 -9.05 8.25
CA LEU A 2 -15.62 -9.12 7.67
C LEU A 2 -14.81 -7.82 7.86
N ARG A 3 -15.46 -6.64 7.81
CA ARG A 3 -14.83 -5.34 8.11
C ARG A 3 -14.20 -5.30 9.50
N ASP A 4 -14.95 -5.72 10.53
CA ASP A 4 -14.42 -5.80 11.89
C ASP A 4 -13.21 -6.74 11.99
N ARG A 5 -13.19 -7.82 11.19
CA ARG A 5 -12.04 -8.74 11.15
C ARG A 5 -10.83 -8.13 10.46
N LEU A 6 -11.02 -7.30 9.44
CA LEU A 6 -9.94 -6.54 8.80
C LEU A 6 -9.31 -5.58 9.81
N GLN A 7 -10.15 -4.79 10.49
CA GLN A 7 -9.68 -3.86 11.52
C GLN A 7 -8.94 -4.60 12.64
N GLN A 8 -9.56 -5.64 13.20
CA GLN A 8 -8.95 -6.43 14.28
C GLN A 8 -7.63 -7.05 13.84
N HIS A 9 -7.54 -7.59 12.63
CA HIS A 9 -6.31 -8.16 12.12
C HIS A 9 -5.17 -7.14 12.04
N ILE A 10 -5.44 -5.95 11.51
CA ILE A 10 -4.44 -4.87 11.40
C ILE A 10 -3.98 -4.42 12.80
N SER A 11 -4.92 -4.22 13.73
CA SER A 11 -4.60 -3.87 15.11
C SER A 11 -3.76 -4.95 15.79
N ASP A 12 -4.16 -6.23 15.70
CA ASP A 12 -3.43 -7.34 16.33
C ASP A 12 -2.00 -7.47 15.79
N VAL A 13 -1.79 -7.20 14.49
CA VAL A 13 -0.46 -7.22 13.87
C VAL A 13 0.40 -6.07 14.40
N ALA A 14 -0.16 -4.85 14.48
CA ALA A 14 0.55 -3.70 15.05
C ALA A 14 0.90 -3.95 16.53
N ASP A 15 -0.05 -4.41 17.34
CA ASP A 15 0.18 -4.73 18.75
C ASP A 15 1.28 -5.79 18.93
N TYR A 16 1.28 -6.82 18.07
CA TYR A 16 2.34 -7.82 18.09
C TYR A 16 3.70 -7.24 17.72
N LEU A 17 3.77 -6.40 16.67
CA LEU A 17 4.99 -5.74 16.23
C LEU A 17 5.50 -4.71 17.24
N ALA A 18 4.65 -4.17 18.11
CA ALA A 18 5.05 -3.26 19.19
C ALA A 18 5.89 -3.93 20.30
N GLN A 19 5.98 -5.26 20.34
CA GLN A 19 6.85 -5.95 21.31
C GLN A 19 8.34 -5.61 21.16
N TRP A 20 8.73 -5.04 20.01
CA TRP A 20 10.10 -4.60 19.71
C TRP A 20 10.36 -3.12 20.01
N GLY A 21 9.42 -2.42 20.65
CA GLY A 21 9.54 -1.00 21.02
C GLY A 21 8.39 -0.17 20.49
N GLU A 22 8.35 1.10 20.88
CA GLU A 22 7.38 2.07 20.36
C GLU A 22 7.73 2.45 18.92
N TYR A 23 6.71 2.59 18.07
CA TYR A 23 6.88 3.07 16.70
C TYR A 23 7.40 4.52 16.72
N GLY A 24 8.50 4.77 16.00
CA GLY A 24 9.16 6.07 15.99
C GLY A 24 10.27 6.24 17.01
N ASP A 25 10.58 5.19 17.79
CA ASP A 25 11.73 5.15 18.70
C ASP A 25 12.55 3.86 18.47
N ASP A 26 12.52 2.91 19.42
CA ASP A 26 13.29 1.66 19.35
C ASP A 26 12.75 0.64 18.32
N ASN A 27 11.50 0.78 17.88
CA ASN A 27 10.91 -0.17 16.94
C ASN A 27 11.53 -0.04 15.53
N PRO A 28 12.02 -1.13 14.91
CA PRO A 28 12.66 -1.06 13.60
C PRO A 28 11.68 -0.89 12.43
N ILE A 29 10.38 -1.01 12.66
CA ILE A 29 9.37 -0.86 11.61
C ILE A 29 9.17 0.63 11.29
N VAL A 30 9.58 1.03 10.09
CA VAL A 30 9.48 2.41 9.58
C VAL A 30 8.54 2.55 8.38
N ALA A 31 8.13 1.43 7.79
CA ALA A 31 7.18 1.39 6.68
C ALA A 31 6.39 0.07 6.71
N PHE A 32 5.19 0.09 6.15
CA PHE A 32 4.31 -1.08 6.09
C PHE A 32 3.53 -1.10 4.77
N ASP A 33 3.57 -2.22 4.06
CA ASP A 33 2.70 -2.47 2.91
C ASP A 33 1.30 -2.83 3.42
N VAL A 34 0.41 -1.85 3.49
CA VAL A 34 -0.94 -2.00 4.05
C VAL A 34 -1.79 -2.91 3.17
N VAL A 35 -1.66 -2.76 1.86
CA VAL A 35 -2.28 -3.63 0.86
C VAL A 35 -1.26 -4.01 -0.20
N ASN A 36 -1.30 -5.27 -0.62
CA ASN A 36 -0.40 -5.84 -1.61
C ASN A 36 -1.20 -6.42 -2.79
N GLU A 37 -0.73 -6.17 -4.01
CA GLU A 37 -1.20 -6.81 -5.25
C GLU A 37 -2.69 -6.64 -5.53
N VAL A 38 -3.26 -5.49 -5.21
CA VAL A 38 -4.71 -5.27 -5.34
C VAL A 38 -5.15 -5.02 -6.79
N VAL A 39 -4.22 -4.69 -7.69
CA VAL A 39 -4.50 -4.43 -9.10
C VAL A 39 -4.37 -5.70 -9.93
N ASN A 40 -5.35 -5.93 -10.81
CA ASN A 40 -5.34 -7.07 -11.73
C ASN A 40 -4.34 -6.87 -12.87
N ASP A 41 -3.71 -7.95 -13.34
CA ASP A 41 -2.79 -7.95 -14.49
C ASP A 41 -3.51 -7.58 -15.80
N GLY A 42 -4.78 -7.98 -15.92
CA GLY A 42 -5.65 -7.63 -17.05
C GLY A 42 -6.64 -6.52 -16.75
N ALA A 43 -7.27 -5.98 -17.79
CA ALA A 43 -8.46 -5.16 -17.62
C ALA A 43 -9.60 -6.03 -17.06
N SER A 44 -10.22 -5.58 -15.98
CA SER A 44 -11.38 -6.24 -15.37
C SER A 44 -12.48 -5.21 -15.17
N PRO A 45 -13.32 -4.96 -16.19
CA PRO A 45 -14.34 -3.91 -16.14
C PRO A 45 -15.34 -4.11 -14.98
N SER A 46 -15.61 -5.34 -14.59
CA SER A 46 -16.52 -5.67 -13.49
C SER A 46 -15.97 -5.31 -12.11
N THR A 47 -14.67 -5.10 -11.98
CA THR A 47 -13.99 -4.75 -10.72
C THR A 47 -13.23 -3.43 -10.80
N GLY A 48 -13.45 -2.63 -11.86
CA GLY A 48 -12.71 -1.40 -12.10
C GLY A 48 -11.20 -1.60 -12.30
N GLY A 49 -10.74 -2.83 -12.58
CA GLY A 49 -9.32 -3.16 -12.68
C GLY A 49 -8.68 -3.71 -11.40
N LEU A 50 -9.43 -3.82 -10.30
CA LEU A 50 -8.98 -4.49 -9.08
C LEU A 50 -9.07 -6.01 -9.19
N ARG A 51 -8.38 -6.75 -8.33
CA ARG A 51 -8.55 -8.19 -8.21
C ARG A 51 -9.90 -8.54 -7.58
N ASP A 52 -10.53 -9.58 -8.10
CA ASP A 52 -11.74 -10.18 -7.52
C ASP A 52 -11.38 -11.04 -6.29
N SER A 53 -10.87 -10.38 -5.25
CA SER A 53 -10.46 -11.01 -3.99
C SER A 53 -11.66 -11.24 -3.07
N ARG A 54 -11.51 -12.07 -2.03
CA ARG A 54 -12.58 -12.22 -1.01
C ARG A 54 -12.88 -10.92 -0.27
N TRP A 55 -11.88 -10.06 -0.10
CA TRP A 55 -12.07 -8.71 0.44
C TRP A 55 -12.96 -7.90 -0.49
N TYR A 56 -12.62 -7.83 -1.79
CA TYR A 56 -13.41 -7.14 -2.80
C TYR A 56 -14.85 -7.66 -2.92
N GLN A 57 -15.04 -8.98 -2.93
CA GLN A 57 -16.37 -9.59 -3.09
C GLN A 57 -17.34 -9.26 -1.96
N VAL A 58 -16.83 -9.05 -0.74
CA VAL A 58 -17.65 -8.85 0.45
C VAL A 58 -17.75 -7.39 0.83
N LEU A 59 -16.67 -6.63 0.65
CA LEU A 59 -16.57 -5.24 1.08
C LEU A 59 -16.59 -4.25 -0.09
N GLY A 60 -16.46 -4.68 -1.35
CA GLY A 60 -16.24 -3.75 -2.47
C GLY A 60 -14.79 -3.26 -2.49
N ASP A 61 -14.49 -2.19 -3.23
CA ASP A 61 -13.17 -1.54 -3.28
C ASP A 61 -12.83 -0.74 -2.01
N GLU A 62 -13.83 -0.28 -1.26
CA GLU A 62 -13.68 0.48 -0.01
C GLU A 62 -12.79 -0.20 1.04
N TYR A 63 -12.58 -1.53 0.98
CA TYR A 63 -11.67 -2.21 1.91
C TYR A 63 -10.24 -1.67 1.86
N ILE A 64 -9.80 -1.12 0.72
CA ILE A 64 -8.45 -0.58 0.57
C ILE A 64 -8.33 0.70 1.41
N ALA A 65 -9.29 1.62 1.28
CA ALA A 65 -9.34 2.84 2.09
C ALA A 65 -9.52 2.52 3.59
N ASP A 66 -10.41 1.58 3.92
CA ASP A 66 -10.59 1.07 5.29
C ASP A 66 -9.27 0.54 5.86
N ALA A 67 -8.52 -0.26 5.10
CA ALA A 67 -7.25 -0.83 5.55
C ALA A 67 -6.20 0.25 5.86
N PHE A 68 -6.08 1.28 5.02
CA PHE A 68 -5.19 2.42 5.29
C PHE A 68 -5.62 3.20 6.54
N ALA A 69 -6.91 3.48 6.70
CA ALA A 69 -7.41 4.16 7.89
C ALA A 69 -7.14 3.36 9.18
N TYR A 70 -7.31 2.03 9.14
CA TYR A 70 -7.02 1.16 10.29
C TYR A 70 -5.53 1.02 10.56
N ALA A 71 -4.71 0.92 9.52
CA ALA A 71 -3.26 0.87 9.66
C ALA A 71 -2.73 2.18 10.25
N ASP A 72 -3.27 3.31 9.82
CA ASP A 72 -2.89 4.61 10.36
C ASP A 72 -3.27 4.76 11.84
N ALA A 73 -4.49 4.35 12.20
CA ALA A 73 -4.92 4.33 13.58
C ALA A 73 -4.02 3.44 14.45
N ALA A 74 -3.57 2.29 13.95
CA ALA A 74 -2.81 1.31 14.71
C ALA A 74 -1.31 1.66 14.82
N PHE A 75 -0.66 2.00 13.71
CA PHE A 75 0.79 2.23 13.66
C PHE A 75 1.19 3.67 14.01
N ASN A 76 0.34 4.67 13.72
CA ASN A 76 0.71 6.08 13.79
C ASN A 76 -0.03 6.87 14.88
N HIS A 77 -1.13 6.34 15.40
CA HIS A 77 -1.98 7.00 16.39
C HIS A 77 -2.41 6.10 17.56
N GLY A 78 -1.80 4.92 17.67
CA GLY A 78 -2.12 3.92 18.68
C GLY A 78 -1.34 4.09 19.98
N ASP A 79 -1.62 3.22 20.95
CA ASP A 79 -0.95 3.20 22.27
C ASP A 79 0.56 2.90 22.19
N HIS A 80 1.02 2.43 21.03
CA HIS A 80 2.40 2.03 20.77
C HIS A 80 3.19 3.06 19.94
N THR A 81 2.62 4.22 19.64
CA THR A 81 3.32 5.31 18.96
C THR A 81 4.13 6.12 19.96
N ALA A 82 5.42 6.31 19.67
CA ALA A 82 6.34 7.02 20.55
C ALA A 82 5.91 8.47 20.81
N ALA A 83 6.16 8.96 22.02
CA ALA A 83 5.77 10.31 22.42
C ALA A 83 6.45 11.37 21.53
N GLY A 84 5.64 12.17 20.82
CA GLY A 84 6.12 13.22 19.93
C GLY A 84 6.48 12.76 18.51
N ALA A 85 6.32 11.47 18.19
CA ALA A 85 6.40 10.99 16.82
C ALA A 85 5.12 11.37 16.06
N GLU A 86 5.28 11.97 14.88
CA GLU A 86 4.18 12.22 13.95
C GLU A 86 4.29 11.24 12.80
N ARG A 87 3.32 10.31 12.71
CA ARG A 87 3.26 9.25 11.69
C ARG A 87 4.60 8.50 11.47
N PRO A 88 5.13 7.82 12.48
CA PRO A 88 6.45 7.17 12.40
C PRO A 88 6.55 6.00 11.41
N VAL A 89 5.42 5.40 11.01
CA VAL A 89 5.38 4.29 10.05
C VAL A 89 4.72 4.76 8.76
N ALA A 90 5.51 4.82 7.70
CA ALA A 90 5.00 5.17 6.37
C ALA A 90 4.13 4.04 5.80
N LEU A 91 2.93 4.38 5.35
CA LEU A 91 1.96 3.42 4.83
C LEU A 91 2.05 3.32 3.31
N PHE A 92 2.32 2.13 2.80
CA PHE A 92 2.52 1.85 1.38
C PHE A 92 1.38 1.02 0.80
N ILE A 93 1.09 1.28 -0.47
CA ILE A 93 0.49 0.29 -1.38
C ILE A 93 1.63 -0.32 -2.20
N ASN A 94 1.67 -1.64 -2.37
CA ASN A 94 2.73 -2.35 -3.10
C ASN A 94 2.15 -3.29 -4.17
N ASP A 95 2.78 -3.35 -5.36
CA ASP A 95 2.34 -4.22 -6.45
C ASP A 95 3.49 -4.55 -7.43
N TYR A 96 3.38 -5.70 -8.11
CA TYR A 96 4.27 -6.10 -9.21
C TYR A 96 3.75 -5.63 -10.57
N ASN A 97 4.56 -5.81 -11.62
CA ASN A 97 4.22 -5.44 -13.00
C ASN A 97 3.92 -3.93 -13.18
N THR A 98 4.39 -3.09 -12.26
CA THR A 98 4.19 -1.62 -12.33
C THR A 98 5.05 -0.99 -13.43
N GLU A 99 6.04 -1.69 -13.94
CA GLU A 99 6.79 -1.39 -15.17
C GLU A 99 5.97 -1.64 -16.45
N GLN A 100 4.88 -2.41 -16.37
CA GLN A 100 3.99 -2.65 -17.51
C GLN A 100 2.93 -1.55 -17.61
N SER A 101 2.96 -0.78 -18.69
CA SER A 101 2.12 0.43 -18.88
C SER A 101 0.63 0.21 -18.60
N GLY A 102 0.08 -0.93 -19.02
CA GLY A 102 -1.33 -1.25 -18.80
C GLY A 102 -1.68 -1.39 -17.32
N LYS A 103 -0.89 -2.14 -16.54
CA LYS A 103 -1.12 -2.32 -15.10
C LYS A 103 -0.75 -1.06 -14.33
N ARG A 104 0.35 -0.39 -14.70
CA ARG A 104 0.75 0.91 -14.17
C ARG A 104 -0.36 1.94 -14.21
N ALA A 105 -1.04 2.09 -15.36
CA ALA A 105 -2.11 3.06 -15.50
C ALA A 105 -3.27 2.81 -14.53
N ARG A 106 -3.64 1.53 -14.30
CA ARG A 106 -4.69 1.16 -13.33
C ARG A 106 -4.23 1.39 -11.89
N TYR A 107 -2.97 1.07 -11.60
CA TYR A 107 -2.37 1.28 -10.29
C TYR A 107 -2.32 2.75 -9.89
N LEU A 108 -1.84 3.60 -10.79
CA LEU A 108 -1.79 5.04 -10.56
C LEU A 108 -3.19 5.67 -10.48
N ALA A 109 -4.17 5.17 -11.26
CA ALA A 109 -5.56 5.63 -11.15
C ALA A 109 -6.19 5.29 -9.78
N LEU A 110 -5.88 4.11 -9.23
CA LEU A 110 -6.29 3.76 -7.86
C LEU A 110 -5.64 4.69 -6.85
N ILE A 111 -4.32 4.90 -6.94
CA ILE A 111 -3.58 5.80 -6.05
C ILE A 111 -4.15 7.22 -6.09
N ASP A 112 -4.43 7.74 -7.28
CA ASP A 112 -5.02 9.07 -7.47
C ASP A 112 -6.41 9.18 -6.82
N SER A 113 -7.22 8.11 -6.89
CA SER A 113 -8.51 8.05 -6.18
C SER A 113 -8.33 8.07 -4.66
N LEU A 114 -7.43 7.26 -4.12
CA LEU A 114 -7.16 7.20 -2.67
C LEU A 114 -6.67 8.56 -2.15
N LEU A 115 -5.78 9.23 -2.89
CA LEU A 115 -5.31 10.57 -2.55
C LEU A 115 -6.45 11.60 -2.61
N ALA A 116 -7.32 11.54 -3.62
CA ALA A 116 -8.46 12.43 -3.73
C ALA A 116 -9.46 12.25 -2.58
N ASP A 117 -9.60 11.03 -2.07
CA ASP A 117 -10.45 10.69 -0.93
C ASP A 117 -9.79 10.96 0.44
N GLY A 118 -8.54 11.45 0.46
CA GLY A 118 -7.82 11.79 1.69
C GLY A 118 -7.34 10.58 2.49
N VAL A 119 -7.17 9.43 1.84
CA VAL A 119 -6.64 8.21 2.46
C VAL A 119 -5.19 8.45 2.92
N PRO A 120 -4.79 7.99 4.13
CA PRO A 120 -3.45 8.19 4.68
C PRO A 120 -2.42 7.27 4.01
N LEU A 121 -2.11 7.57 2.75
CA LEU A 121 -1.14 6.87 1.91
C LEU A 121 0.14 7.70 1.86
N ASP A 122 1.27 7.13 2.27
CA ASP A 122 2.57 7.81 2.29
C ASP A 122 3.49 7.37 1.15
N GLY A 123 3.28 6.17 0.60
CA GLY A 123 4.20 5.61 -0.38
C GLY A 123 3.61 4.64 -1.42
N ILE A 124 4.34 4.53 -2.53
CA ILE A 124 4.09 3.62 -3.65
C ILE A 124 5.24 2.62 -3.71
N GLY A 125 4.92 1.33 -3.59
CA GLY A 125 5.82 0.22 -3.78
C GLY A 125 5.81 -0.25 -5.24
N HIS A 126 7.01 -0.48 -5.76
CA HIS A 126 7.28 -1.14 -7.02
C HIS A 126 8.10 -2.40 -6.73
N GLN A 127 7.47 -3.57 -6.77
CA GLN A 127 8.19 -4.82 -6.47
C GLN A 127 9.37 -5.03 -7.44
N PHE A 128 9.15 -4.79 -8.73
CA PHE A 128 10.14 -5.00 -9.80
C PHE A 128 10.79 -6.39 -9.76
N HIS A 129 9.96 -7.43 -9.77
CA HIS A 129 10.37 -8.78 -10.15
C HIS A 129 10.54 -8.85 -11.67
N LEU A 130 11.78 -8.81 -12.17
CA LEU A 130 12.03 -8.54 -13.58
C LEU A 130 12.73 -9.69 -14.32
N ASN A 131 12.49 -9.70 -15.63
CA ASN A 131 13.22 -10.57 -16.55
C ASN A 131 14.43 -9.81 -17.12
N LEU A 132 15.51 -10.52 -17.49
CA LEU A 132 16.67 -9.93 -18.18
C LEU A 132 16.32 -9.20 -19.50
N SER A 133 15.17 -9.50 -20.09
CA SER A 133 14.66 -8.87 -21.30
C SER A 133 13.86 -7.59 -21.05
N THR A 134 13.56 -7.25 -19.79
CA THR A 134 12.79 -6.06 -19.45
C THR A 134 13.65 -4.82 -19.73
N PRO A 135 13.19 -3.90 -20.57
CA PRO A 135 13.97 -2.70 -20.86
C PRO A 135 14.01 -1.81 -19.62
N VAL A 136 15.19 -1.28 -19.30
CA VAL A 136 15.39 -0.33 -18.18
C VAL A 136 14.45 0.88 -18.29
N SER A 137 14.12 1.31 -19.51
CA SER A 137 13.17 2.40 -19.75
C SER A 137 11.78 2.12 -19.19
N ALA A 138 11.35 0.86 -19.07
CA ALA A 138 10.05 0.54 -18.48
C ALA A 138 9.99 0.84 -16.97
N LEU A 139 11.11 0.68 -16.26
CA LEU A 139 11.24 1.06 -14.85
C LEU A 139 11.33 2.57 -14.72
N GLU A 140 12.09 3.22 -15.61
CA GLU A 140 12.18 4.69 -15.65
C GLU A 140 10.80 5.31 -15.89
N ASP A 141 10.03 4.78 -16.84
CA ASP A 141 8.66 5.22 -17.08
C ASP A 141 7.78 4.99 -15.84
N ALA A 142 7.97 3.87 -15.13
CA ALA A 142 7.19 3.59 -13.92
C ALA A 142 7.42 4.61 -12.80
N LEU A 143 8.69 4.90 -12.52
CA LEU A 143 9.07 5.88 -11.49
C LEU A 143 8.70 7.30 -11.91
N THR A 144 8.84 7.61 -13.20
CA THR A 144 8.49 8.92 -13.77
C THR A 144 6.99 9.16 -13.73
N ASP A 145 6.18 8.21 -14.19
CA ASP A 145 4.72 8.34 -14.22
C ASP A 145 4.13 8.42 -12.81
N ALA A 146 4.75 7.75 -11.83
CA ALA A 146 4.36 7.81 -10.42
C ALA A 146 4.75 9.14 -9.73
N SER A 147 5.72 9.87 -10.29
CA SER A 147 6.22 11.13 -9.72
C SER A 147 5.15 12.23 -9.64
N GLY A 148 5.36 13.23 -8.79
CA GLY A 148 4.47 14.39 -8.67
C GLY A 148 3.25 14.19 -7.76
N ARG A 149 3.06 13.01 -7.16
CA ARG A 149 1.98 12.72 -6.19
C ARG A 149 2.29 13.10 -4.75
N GLY A 150 3.52 13.53 -4.47
CA GLY A 150 3.97 13.80 -3.10
C GLY A 150 4.17 12.55 -2.24
N LEU A 151 4.18 11.37 -2.86
CA LEU A 151 4.40 10.06 -2.21
C LEU A 151 5.86 9.62 -2.32
N VAL A 152 6.33 8.91 -1.30
CA VAL A 152 7.60 8.18 -1.37
C VAL A 152 7.47 7.05 -2.39
N GLN A 153 8.50 6.83 -3.20
CA GLN A 153 8.56 5.66 -4.07
C GLN A 153 9.62 4.70 -3.54
N ALA A 154 9.29 3.41 -3.47
CA ALA A 154 10.21 2.36 -3.05
C ALA A 154 10.29 1.26 -4.12
N VAL A 155 11.52 0.85 -4.45
CA VAL A 155 11.75 -0.44 -5.10
C VAL A 155 11.84 -1.49 -4.00
N THR A 156 10.85 -2.37 -3.91
CA THR A 156 10.60 -3.16 -2.70
C THR A 156 11.17 -4.58 -2.76
N GLU A 157 11.17 -5.22 -3.94
CA GLU A 157 11.43 -6.67 -4.05
C GLU A 157 12.28 -7.05 -5.29
N PHE A 158 13.18 -6.16 -5.69
CA PHE A 158 13.92 -6.28 -6.96
C PHE A 158 14.76 -7.56 -7.08
N ASP A 159 14.49 -8.33 -8.13
CA ASP A 159 15.25 -9.52 -8.56
C ASP A 159 15.26 -9.75 -10.09
#